data_AF-A0A929DQF2-F1
#
_entry.id   AF-A0A929DQF2-F1
#
_cell.length_a   1.000
_cell.length_b   1.000
_cell.length_c   1.000
_cell.angle_alpha   90.00
_cell.angle_beta   90.00
_cell.angle_gamma   90.00
#
_symmetry.space_group_name_H-M   'P 1'
#
loop_
_entity.id
_entity.type
_entity.pdbx_description
1 polymer ?
#
loop_
_entity_poly.entity_id
_entity_poly.type
_entity_poly.pdbx_seq_one_letter_code
_entity_poly.pdbx_strand_id
1 'polypeptide(L)'
;MTDGPVPVVQEPLQYFFPNKMGRIILLAMEDVMGRNGVNAVLNLARLQHRIGDYPPNNFDKEFAFDEVGQLLQALDEMYGPRGGRGLARRAGRSCFKFGVKDFGPMLGIADLALRVLPLGMKLRVGFEVLAQTFNKFTDHLVQLGEDESYFHWIMERCGTCWGRKTDSPCCHLAVGILEERLYWI
;
A
#
# COMPACT_ATOMS: atom_id res chain seq x y z
N MET A 1 -27.32 -46.19 -2.84
CA MET A 1 -27.40 -44.72 -2.94
C MET A 1 -26.08 -44.18 -2.41
N THR A 2 -25.18 -43.80 -3.30
CA THR A 2 -23.83 -43.33 -2.97
C THR A 2 -23.88 -41.82 -2.75
N ASP A 3 -23.66 -41.40 -1.50
CA ASP A 3 -23.40 -40.00 -1.17
C ASP A 3 -22.09 -39.58 -1.85
N GLY A 4 -22.22 -38.79 -2.93
CA GLY A 4 -21.09 -38.12 -3.55
C GLY A 4 -20.55 -37.01 -2.64
N PRO A 5 -19.23 -36.70 -2.70
CA PRO A 5 -18.66 -35.65 -1.87
C PRO A 5 -19.28 -34.30 -2.22
N VAL A 6 -19.76 -33.60 -1.19
CA VAL A 6 -20.25 -32.21 -1.28
C VAL A 6 -19.08 -31.33 -1.77
N PRO A 7 -19.26 -30.50 -2.81
CA PRO A 7 -18.21 -29.60 -3.27
C PRO A 7 -17.89 -28.59 -2.16
N VAL A 8 -16.65 -28.60 -1.69
CA VAL A 8 -16.13 -27.57 -0.80
C VAL A 8 -16.14 -26.26 -1.58
N VAL A 9 -17.11 -25.39 -1.31
CA VAL A 9 -17.10 -24.01 -1.79
C VAL A 9 -15.88 -23.36 -1.14
N GLN A 10 -14.81 -23.19 -1.90
CA GLN A 10 -13.66 -22.40 -1.45
C GLN A 10 -14.14 -20.97 -1.30
N GLU A 11 -14.28 -20.48 -0.07
CA GLU A 11 -14.46 -19.07 0.18
C GLU A 11 -13.30 -18.30 -0.48
N PRO A 12 -13.58 -17.20 -1.19
CA PRO A 12 -12.52 -16.43 -1.82
C PRO A 12 -11.54 -15.96 -0.74
N LEU A 13 -10.26 -16.32 -0.91
CA LEU A 13 -9.19 -15.90 0.01
C LEU A 13 -9.18 -14.38 0.13
N GLN A 14 -9.52 -13.88 1.32
CA GLN A 14 -9.51 -12.46 1.64
C GLN A 14 -8.16 -12.09 2.27
N TYR A 15 -7.59 -10.96 1.82
CA TYR A 15 -6.29 -10.46 2.27
C TYR A 15 -6.44 -9.06 2.82
N PHE A 16 -5.62 -8.74 3.83
CA PHE A 16 -5.84 -7.56 4.65
C PHE A 16 -4.57 -6.73 4.87
N PHE A 17 -4.80 -5.44 4.98
CA PHE A 17 -3.94 -4.49 5.68
C PHE A 17 -4.39 -4.40 7.15
N PRO A 18 -3.50 -3.98 8.06
CA PRO A 18 -3.93 -3.54 9.36
C PRO A 18 -4.71 -2.21 9.23
N ASN A 19 -5.68 -1.98 10.12
CA ASN A 19 -6.50 -0.76 10.12
C ASN A 19 -5.66 0.52 10.06
N LYS A 20 -4.55 0.59 10.81
CA LYS A 20 -3.62 1.73 10.78
C LYS A 20 -3.08 2.03 9.36
N MET A 21 -2.73 1.02 8.57
CA MET A 21 -2.26 1.26 7.19
C MET A 21 -3.41 1.68 6.27
N GLY A 22 -4.60 1.08 6.41
CA GLY A 22 -5.80 1.54 5.69
C GLY A 22 -6.14 2.99 6.00
N ARG A 23 -6.11 3.36 7.28
CA ARG A 23 -6.28 4.73 7.76
C ARG A 23 -5.24 5.68 7.15
N ILE A 24 -3.96 5.29 7.12
CA ILE A 24 -2.89 6.08 6.51
C ILE A 24 -3.15 6.33 5.03
N ILE A 25 -3.63 5.33 4.28
CA ILE A 25 -3.98 5.49 2.86
C ILE A 25 -5.06 6.56 2.68
N LEU A 26 -6.14 6.50 3.46
CA LEU A 26 -7.23 7.47 3.37
C LEU A 26 -6.79 8.88 3.77
N LEU A 27 -6.01 9.02 4.85
CA LEU A 27 -5.42 10.30 5.26
C LEU A 27 -4.47 10.87 4.20
N ALA A 28 -3.65 10.03 3.58
CA ALA A 28 -2.74 10.41 2.51
C ALA A 28 -3.47 10.86 1.24
N MET A 29 -4.61 10.24 0.94
CA MET A 29 -5.47 10.71 -0.15
C MET A 29 -6.09 12.07 0.21
N GLU A 30 -6.64 12.24 1.41
CA GLU A 30 -7.18 13.52 1.88
C GLU A 30 -6.13 14.65 1.83
N ASP A 31 -4.87 14.38 2.23
CA ASP A 31 -3.75 15.32 2.15
C ASP A 31 -3.46 15.79 0.71
N VAL A 32 -3.63 14.89 -0.27
CA VAL A 32 -3.27 15.15 -1.67
C VAL A 32 -4.39 15.78 -2.49
N MET A 33 -5.65 15.46 -2.21
CA MET A 33 -6.81 15.91 -3.02
C MET A 33 -7.88 16.66 -2.20
N GLY A 34 -7.67 16.83 -0.89
CA GLY A 34 -8.63 17.41 0.03
C GLY A 34 -9.81 16.49 0.36
N ARG A 35 -10.57 16.87 1.39
CA ARG A 35 -11.77 16.14 1.86
C ARG A 35 -12.79 15.89 0.76
N ASN A 36 -13.08 16.90 -0.04
CA ASN A 36 -14.07 16.76 -1.12
C ASN A 36 -13.60 15.78 -2.20
N GLY A 37 -12.31 15.78 -2.53
CA GLY A 37 -11.74 14.85 -3.50
C GLY A 37 -11.79 13.41 -3.01
N VAL A 38 -11.33 13.13 -1.78
CA VAL A 38 -11.35 11.76 -1.23
C VAL A 38 -12.78 11.25 -1.07
N ASN A 39 -13.72 12.10 -0.65
CA ASN A 39 -15.13 11.73 -0.58
C ASN A 39 -15.73 11.41 -1.95
N ALA A 40 -15.35 12.14 -3.00
CA ALA A 40 -15.80 11.84 -4.36
C ALA A 40 -15.27 10.47 -4.82
N VAL A 41 -14.00 10.17 -4.57
CA VAL A 41 -13.40 8.86 -4.91
C VAL A 41 -14.05 7.73 -4.12
N LEU A 42 -14.28 7.91 -2.81
CA LEU A 42 -14.97 6.91 -1.97
C LEU A 42 -16.40 6.63 -2.45
N ASN A 43 -17.12 7.65 -2.91
CA ASN A 43 -18.44 7.47 -3.51
C ASN A 43 -18.37 6.63 -4.79
N LEU A 44 -17.44 6.94 -5.69
CA LEU A 44 -17.25 6.19 -6.94
C LEU A 44 -16.81 4.74 -6.67
N ALA A 45 -15.96 4.53 -5.67
CA ALA A 45 -15.50 3.21 -5.22
C ALA A 45 -16.59 2.39 -4.48
N ARG A 46 -17.77 2.95 -4.20
CA ARG A 46 -18.83 2.34 -3.37
C ARG A 46 -18.38 2.05 -1.94
N LEU A 47 -17.50 2.90 -1.40
CA LEU A 47 -16.96 2.85 -0.04
C LEU A 47 -17.51 4.00 0.81
N GLN A 48 -18.78 4.36 0.66
CA GLN A 48 -19.40 5.48 1.37
C GLN A 48 -19.32 5.35 2.90
N HIS A 49 -19.27 4.12 3.40
CA HIS A 49 -19.11 3.83 4.82
C HIS A 49 -17.78 4.33 5.40
N ARG A 50 -16.78 4.67 4.57
CA ARG A 50 -15.51 5.29 5.00
C ARG A 50 -15.55 6.82 5.02
N ILE A 51 -16.63 7.45 4.57
CA ILE A 51 -16.74 8.91 4.54
C ILE A 51 -16.93 9.41 5.98
N GLY A 52 -15.92 10.10 6.52
CA GLY A 52 -15.93 10.59 7.90
C GLY A 52 -15.70 9.51 8.96
N ASP A 53 -15.57 8.23 8.56
CA ASP A 53 -15.37 7.08 9.44
C ASP A 53 -14.19 6.22 8.96
N TYR A 54 -12.98 6.76 9.13
CA TYR A 54 -11.76 6.05 8.76
C TYR A 54 -11.46 4.92 9.74
N PRO A 55 -10.78 3.83 9.31
CA PRO A 55 -10.46 2.70 10.17
C PRO A 55 -9.79 3.14 11.49
N PRO A 56 -9.98 2.38 12.59
CA PRO A 56 -9.41 2.71 13.88
C PRO A 56 -7.88 2.72 13.82
N ASN A 57 -7.25 3.46 14.73
CA ASN A 57 -5.79 3.59 14.78
C ASN A 57 -5.14 2.41 15.54
N ASN A 58 -5.33 1.18 15.06
CA ASN A 58 -4.78 -0.05 15.63
C ASN A 58 -4.15 -0.95 14.55
N PHE A 59 -3.54 -2.07 14.95
CA PHE A 59 -2.84 -2.98 14.04
C PHE A 59 -3.67 -4.20 13.63
N ASP A 60 -4.98 -4.19 13.89
CA ASP A 60 -5.85 -5.32 13.59
C ASP A 60 -6.05 -5.46 12.06
N LYS A 61 -5.88 -6.67 11.54
CA LYS A 61 -5.93 -6.99 10.10
C LYS A 61 -7.38 -7.06 9.61
N GLU A 62 -8.01 -5.90 9.42
CA GLU A 62 -9.44 -5.82 9.07
C GLU A 62 -9.70 -4.96 7.81
N PHE A 63 -8.70 -4.30 7.27
CA PHE A 63 -8.87 -3.46 6.08
C PHE A 63 -8.53 -4.24 4.80
N ALA A 64 -9.56 -4.67 4.07
CA ALA A 64 -9.40 -5.60 2.95
C ALA A 64 -8.61 -5.01 1.77
N PHE A 65 -7.86 -5.86 1.08
CA PHE A 65 -7.16 -5.50 -0.16
C PHE A 65 -8.15 -5.05 -1.24
N ASP A 66 -9.34 -5.65 -1.28
CA ASP A 66 -10.42 -5.25 -2.19
C ASP A 66 -10.83 -3.79 -2.01
N GLU A 67 -10.87 -3.26 -0.78
CA GLU A 67 -11.17 -1.85 -0.54
C GLU A 67 -10.10 -0.94 -1.17
N VAL A 68 -8.82 -1.26 -1.02
CA VAL A 68 -7.72 -0.50 -1.64
C VAL A 68 -7.76 -0.62 -3.17
N GLY A 69 -8.04 -1.81 -3.68
CA GLY A 69 -8.22 -2.06 -5.11
C GLY A 69 -9.33 -1.18 -5.70
N GLN A 70 -10.52 -1.19 -5.09
CA GLN A 70 -11.67 -0.38 -5.51
C GLN A 70 -11.38 1.12 -5.43
N LEU A 71 -10.73 1.55 -4.34
CA LEU A 71 -10.34 2.94 -4.11
C LEU A 71 -9.39 3.46 -5.20
N LEU A 72 -8.34 2.71 -5.52
CA LEU A 72 -7.36 3.11 -6.52
C LEU A 72 -7.88 2.96 -7.96
N GLN A 73 -8.78 2.01 -8.20
CA GLN A 73 -9.51 1.90 -9.46
C GLN A 73 -10.38 3.15 -9.69
N ALA A 74 -11.17 3.56 -8.69
CA ALA A 74 -12.00 4.76 -8.74
C ALA A 74 -11.16 6.03 -8.91
N LEU A 75 -9.98 6.11 -8.29
CA LEU A 75 -9.05 7.23 -8.48
C LEU A 75 -8.63 7.36 -9.96
N ASP A 76 -8.27 6.26 -10.60
CA ASP A 76 -7.85 6.27 -12.00
C ASP A 76 -9.03 6.54 -12.95
N GLU A 77 -10.23 6.04 -12.65
CA GLU A 77 -11.45 6.33 -13.41
C GLU A 77 -11.84 7.82 -13.33
N MET A 78 -11.75 8.42 -12.14
CA MET A 78 -12.14 9.81 -11.91
C MET A 78 -11.18 10.81 -12.56
N TYR A 79 -9.87 10.57 -12.49
CA TYR A 79 -8.84 11.53 -12.93
C TYR A 79 -8.14 11.13 -14.23
N GLY A 80 -8.52 10.00 -14.82
CA GLY A 80 -7.88 9.41 -15.98
C GLY A 80 -6.47 8.87 -15.69
N PRO A 81 -5.84 8.18 -16.66
CA PRO A 81 -4.60 7.44 -16.44
C PRO A 81 -3.41 8.32 -16.05
N ARG A 82 -3.36 9.57 -16.53
CA ARG A 82 -2.27 10.51 -16.20
C ARG A 82 -2.49 11.19 -14.85
N GLY A 83 -3.72 11.65 -14.59
CA GLY A 83 -4.08 12.33 -13.34
C GLY A 83 -4.05 11.38 -12.15
N GLY A 84 -4.66 10.20 -12.30
CA GLY A 84 -4.70 9.13 -11.30
C GLY A 84 -3.30 8.66 -10.92
N ARG A 85 -2.42 8.39 -11.91
CA ARG A 85 -1.00 8.09 -11.67
C ARG A 85 -0.29 9.16 -10.82
N GLY A 86 -0.48 10.43 -11.16
CA GLY A 86 0.15 11.54 -10.44
C GLY A 86 -0.35 11.66 -9.00
N LEU A 87 -1.66 11.53 -8.80
CA LEU A 87 -2.30 11.56 -7.48
C LEU A 87 -1.88 10.35 -6.63
N ALA A 88 -1.91 9.13 -7.18
CA ALA A 88 -1.52 7.92 -6.49
C ALA A 88 -0.06 7.95 -6.03
N ARG A 89 0.87 8.45 -6.86
CA ARG A 89 2.28 8.62 -6.43
C ARG A 89 2.41 9.63 -5.30
N ARG A 90 1.73 10.77 -5.36
CA ARG A 90 1.74 11.76 -4.26
C ARG A 90 1.13 11.18 -2.99
N ALA A 91 0.03 10.43 -3.10
CA ALA A 91 -0.58 9.74 -1.97
C ALA A 91 0.39 8.72 -1.39
N GLY A 92 1.10 7.93 -2.21
CA GLY A 92 2.13 7.01 -1.74
C GLY A 92 3.26 7.71 -0.97
N ARG A 93 3.71 8.88 -1.42
CA ARG A 93 4.69 9.69 -0.69
C ARG A 93 4.15 10.16 0.66
N SER A 94 2.90 10.61 0.69
CA SER A 94 2.22 11.01 1.93
C SER A 94 2.01 9.82 2.87
N CYS A 95 1.67 8.63 2.36
CA CYS A 95 1.61 7.38 3.12
C CYS A 95 2.94 7.09 3.83
N PHE A 96 4.09 7.25 3.16
CA PHE A 96 5.39 7.04 3.79
C PHE A 96 5.63 8.05 4.92
N LYS A 97 5.30 9.34 4.72
CA LYS A 97 5.46 10.38 5.75
C LYS A 97 4.60 10.15 6.99
N PHE A 98 3.38 9.65 6.82
CA PHE A 98 2.54 9.24 7.95
C PHE A 98 3.06 7.96 8.59
N GLY A 99 3.43 6.97 7.77
CA GLY A 99 3.93 5.67 8.22
C GLY A 99 5.23 5.78 9.02
N VAL A 100 6.21 6.57 8.59
CA VAL A 100 7.51 6.66 9.28
C VAL A 100 7.38 7.17 10.72
N LYS A 101 6.35 7.97 11.04
CA LYS A 101 6.09 8.45 12.41
C LYS A 101 5.66 7.33 13.33
N ASP A 102 4.82 6.41 12.83
CA ASP A 102 4.26 5.32 13.62
C ASP A 102 5.13 4.05 13.60
N PHE A 103 5.76 3.76 12.46
CA PHE A 103 6.53 2.54 12.22
C PHE A 103 8.04 2.76 12.42
N GLY A 104 8.54 3.98 12.25
CA GLY A 104 9.97 4.30 12.38
C GLY A 104 10.60 3.87 13.72
N PRO A 105 9.99 4.20 14.88
CA PRO A 105 10.47 3.74 16.19
C PRO A 105 10.46 2.22 16.34
N MET A 106 9.46 1.55 15.76
CA MET A 106 9.30 0.09 15.84
C MET A 106 10.34 -0.66 15.00
N LEU A 107 10.82 -0.02 13.93
CA LEU A 107 11.73 -0.62 12.94
C LEU A 107 13.20 -0.25 13.16
N GLY A 108 13.53 0.55 14.19
CA GLY A 108 14.91 0.93 14.49
C GLY A 108 15.59 1.82 13.43
N ILE A 109 14.82 2.44 12.53
CA ILE A 109 15.33 3.22 11.38
C ILE A 109 16.06 4.51 11.84
N ALA A 110 15.91 4.91 13.10
CA ALA A 110 16.59 6.07 13.68
C ALA A 110 18.04 5.79 14.15
N ASP A 111 18.57 4.58 13.95
CA ASP A 111 19.91 4.22 14.43
C ASP A 111 21.00 5.08 13.76
N LEU A 112 21.84 5.71 14.59
CA LEU A 112 22.98 6.53 14.18
C LEU A 112 23.94 5.76 13.26
N ALA A 113 24.03 4.43 13.45
CA ALA A 113 24.83 3.54 12.63
C ALA A 113 24.42 3.56 11.14
N LEU A 114 23.15 3.82 10.82
CA LEU A 114 22.68 3.89 9.44
C LEU A 114 23.20 5.13 8.70
N ARG A 115 23.55 6.21 9.41
CA ARG A 115 23.99 7.48 8.77
C ARG A 115 25.34 7.34 8.08
N VAL A 116 26.23 6.50 8.60
CA VAL A 116 27.61 6.33 8.12
C VAL A 116 27.75 5.26 7.02
N LEU A 117 26.67 4.55 6.68
CA LEU A 117 26.71 3.51 5.66
C LEU A 117 26.91 4.07 4.24
N PRO A 118 27.63 3.36 3.36
CA PRO A 118 27.66 3.68 1.92
C PRO A 118 26.25 3.65 1.31
N LEU A 119 26.02 4.45 0.26
CA LEU A 119 24.70 4.59 -0.37
C LEU A 119 24.06 3.25 -0.76
N GLY A 120 24.80 2.36 -1.41
CA GLY A 120 24.29 1.04 -1.81
C GLY A 120 23.79 0.21 -0.62
N MET A 121 24.49 0.28 0.52
CA MET A 121 24.10 -0.43 1.74
C MET A 121 22.90 0.23 2.43
N LYS A 122 22.80 1.57 2.43
CA LYS A 122 21.60 2.28 2.89
C LYS A 122 20.36 1.92 2.07
N LEU A 123 20.51 1.80 0.75
CA LEU A 123 19.45 1.37 -0.16
C LEU A 123 18.99 -0.05 0.17
N ARG A 124 19.92 -1.00 0.26
CA ARG A 124 19.63 -2.40 0.59
C ARG A 124 18.88 -2.53 1.92
N VAL A 125 19.46 -2.00 3.00
CA VAL A 125 18.82 -2.03 4.34
C VAL A 125 17.47 -1.33 4.31
N GLY A 126 17.36 -0.21 3.58
CA GLY A 126 16.13 0.54 3.46
C GLY A 126 15.00 -0.23 2.80
N PHE A 127 15.29 -0.97 1.73
CA PHE A 127 14.31 -1.83 1.08
C PHE A 127 13.99 -3.06 1.92
N GLU A 128 14.98 -3.69 2.57
CA GLU A 128 14.78 -4.84 3.46
C GLU A 128 13.81 -4.51 4.59
N VAL A 129 14.03 -3.40 5.29
CA VAL A 129 13.14 -2.96 6.38
C VAL A 129 11.73 -2.68 5.87
N LEU A 130 11.60 -2.04 4.70
CA LEU A 130 10.29 -1.75 4.13
C LEU A 130 9.56 -3.04 3.71
N ALA A 131 10.25 -3.97 3.04
CA ALA A 131 9.69 -5.26 2.64
C ALA A 131 9.27 -6.10 3.85
N GLN A 132 10.11 -6.17 4.88
CA GLN A 132 9.78 -6.83 6.14
C GLN A 132 8.54 -6.22 6.80
N THR A 133 8.40 -4.89 6.76
CA THR A 133 7.22 -4.20 7.30
C THR A 133 5.95 -4.63 6.57
N PHE A 134 5.95 -4.64 5.24
CA PHE A 134 4.80 -5.10 4.46
C PHE A 134 4.47 -6.56 4.75
N ASN A 135 5.47 -7.45 4.71
CA ASN A 135 5.27 -8.89 4.96
C ASN A 135 4.83 -9.20 6.40
N LYS A 136 5.26 -8.40 7.39
CA LYS A 136 4.91 -8.60 8.79
C LYS A 136 3.49 -8.13 9.11
N PHE A 137 3.12 -6.94 8.63
CA PHE A 137 1.89 -6.28 9.07
C PHE A 137 0.71 -6.51 8.15
N THR A 138 0.95 -6.80 6.88
CA THR A 138 -0.11 -7.04 5.88
C THR A 138 -0.05 -8.47 5.38
N ASP A 139 -0.94 -8.82 4.45
CA ASP A 139 -0.85 -10.09 3.72
C ASP A 139 -0.12 -9.95 2.37
N HIS A 140 0.61 -8.85 2.14
CA HIS A 140 1.48 -8.73 0.98
C HIS A 140 2.54 -9.83 1.00
N LEU A 141 2.97 -10.21 -0.19
CA LEU A 141 4.14 -11.05 -0.39
C LEU A 141 5.15 -10.24 -1.20
N VAL A 142 6.09 -9.63 -0.49
CA VAL A 142 7.17 -8.81 -1.03
C VAL A 142 8.47 -9.59 -0.99
N GLN A 143 9.15 -9.67 -2.13
CA GLN A 143 10.48 -10.21 -2.28
C GLN A 143 11.40 -9.11 -2.84
N LEU A 144 12.68 -9.20 -2.46
CA LEU A 144 13.72 -8.32 -2.96
C LEU A 144 14.68 -9.14 -3.83
N GLY A 145 15.13 -8.55 -4.92
CA GLY A 145 16.23 -9.04 -5.73
C GLY A 145 17.25 -7.93 -5.97
N GLU A 146 18.45 -8.30 -6.41
CA GLU A 146 19.51 -7.36 -6.76
C GLU A 146 20.31 -7.98 -7.91
N ASP A 147 20.63 -7.18 -8.92
CA ASP A 147 21.63 -7.49 -9.95
C ASP A 147 22.72 -6.42 -9.96
N GLU A 148 23.64 -6.48 -10.94
CA GLU A 148 24.77 -5.55 -11.03
C GLU A 148 24.37 -4.07 -11.17
N SER A 149 23.15 -3.80 -11.66
CA SER A 149 22.67 -2.46 -12.01
C SER A 149 21.45 -2.01 -11.19
N TYR A 150 20.63 -2.94 -10.69
CA TYR A 150 19.31 -2.64 -10.14
C TYR A 150 18.98 -3.41 -8.85
N PHE A 151 18.24 -2.72 -7.98
CA PHE A 151 17.44 -3.35 -6.94
C PHE A 151 16.06 -3.67 -7.49
N HIS A 152 15.60 -4.90 -7.29
CA HIS A 152 14.28 -5.38 -7.70
C HIS A 152 13.34 -5.43 -6.50
N TRP A 153 12.21 -4.74 -6.61
CA TRP A 153 11.10 -4.84 -5.67
C TRP A 153 9.97 -5.64 -6.30
N ILE A 154 9.72 -6.85 -5.80
CA ILE A 154 8.79 -7.81 -6.40
C ILE A 154 7.63 -8.01 -5.42
N MET A 155 6.40 -7.74 -5.85
CA MET A 155 5.20 -7.98 -5.04
C MET A 155 4.35 -9.07 -5.72
N GLU A 156 4.48 -10.31 -5.26
CA GLU A 156 3.70 -11.45 -5.77
C GLU A 156 2.23 -11.35 -5.36
N ARG A 157 1.99 -10.83 -4.15
CA ARG A 157 0.67 -10.46 -3.66
C ARG A 157 0.66 -8.99 -3.28
N CYS A 158 -0.15 -8.21 -3.97
CA CYS A 158 -0.15 -6.76 -3.87
C CYS A 158 -1.57 -6.21 -3.64
N GLY A 159 -1.78 -5.58 -2.49
CA GLY A 159 -3.03 -4.90 -2.13
C GLY A 159 -3.28 -3.63 -2.95
N THR A 160 -2.25 -3.01 -3.53
CA THR A 160 -2.45 -1.78 -4.35
C THR A 160 -3.03 -2.04 -5.75
N CYS A 161 -2.87 -3.26 -6.27
CA CYS A 161 -3.46 -3.68 -7.55
C CYS A 161 -4.45 -4.84 -7.40
N TRP A 162 -4.83 -5.19 -6.18
CA TRP A 162 -5.71 -6.33 -5.92
C TRP A 162 -7.08 -6.12 -6.60
N GLY A 163 -7.52 -7.11 -7.39
CA GLY A 163 -8.79 -7.05 -8.11
C GLY A 163 -8.88 -6.01 -9.24
N ARG A 164 -7.81 -5.23 -9.51
CA ARG A 164 -7.82 -4.18 -10.54
C ARG A 164 -7.49 -4.76 -11.90
N LYS A 165 -8.20 -4.31 -12.94
CA LYS A 165 -7.95 -4.68 -14.34
C LYS A 165 -7.58 -3.42 -15.12
N THR A 166 -6.37 -3.38 -15.65
CA THR A 166 -5.82 -2.19 -16.32
C THR A 166 -4.98 -2.60 -17.53
N ASP A 167 -5.01 -1.78 -18.59
CA ASP A 167 -4.18 -1.98 -19.79
C ASP A 167 -2.76 -1.40 -19.64
N SER A 168 -2.46 -0.82 -18.48
CA SER A 168 -1.18 -0.20 -18.16
C SER A 168 -0.82 -0.42 -16.68
N PRO A 169 0.46 -0.25 -16.28
CA PRO A 169 0.87 -0.42 -14.89
C PRO A 169 0.09 0.49 -13.94
N CYS A 170 -0.35 -0.04 -12.79
CA CYS A 170 -1.31 0.65 -11.93
C CYS A 170 -0.94 0.71 -10.42
N CYS A 171 0.17 0.10 -10.00
CA CYS A 171 0.67 0.09 -8.62
C CYS A 171 1.34 1.43 -8.20
N HIS A 172 0.79 2.56 -8.62
CA HIS A 172 1.42 3.87 -8.47
C HIS A 172 1.49 4.38 -7.02
N LEU A 173 0.60 3.91 -6.14
CA LEU A 173 0.69 4.15 -4.70
C LEU A 173 1.98 3.53 -4.12
N ALA A 174 2.25 2.26 -4.43
CA ALA A 174 3.45 1.57 -3.97
C ALA A 174 4.73 2.24 -4.51
N VAL A 175 4.73 2.64 -5.79
CA VAL A 175 5.82 3.41 -6.39
C VAL A 175 6.08 4.72 -5.62
N GLY A 176 5.02 5.44 -5.25
CA GLY A 176 5.15 6.67 -4.45
C GLY A 176 5.80 6.44 -3.08
N ILE A 177 5.48 5.32 -2.42
CA ILE A 177 6.08 4.93 -1.13
C ILE A 177 7.58 4.66 -1.30
N LEU A 178 7.96 3.90 -2.34
CA LEU A 178 9.37 3.58 -2.63
C LEU A 178 10.17 4.84 -2.98
N GLU A 179 9.60 5.76 -3.75
CA GLU A 179 10.24 7.03 -4.08
C GLU A 179 10.48 7.92 -2.86
N GLU A 180 9.49 8.01 -1.96
CA GLU A 180 9.69 8.78 -0.74
C GLU A 180 10.73 8.12 0.15
N ARG A 181 10.76 6.78 0.24
CA ARG A 181 11.81 6.07 0.97
C ARG A 181 13.21 6.45 0.48
N LEU A 182 13.40 6.55 -0.83
CA LEU A 182 14.66 6.94 -1.45
C LEU A 182 15.04 8.39 -1.15
N TYR A 183 14.06 9.29 -1.09
CA TYR A 183 14.29 10.70 -0.73
C TYR A 183 14.80 10.87 0.71
N TRP A 184 14.50 9.91 1.60
CA TRP A 184 14.89 9.93 3.02
C TRP A 184 16.19 9.18 3.32
N ILE A 185 16.94 8.73 2.31
CA ILE A 185 18.26 8.05 2.44
C ILE A 185 19.40 9.08 2.43
#